data_AF-A0A7S1AIL7-F1
#
_entry.id   AF-A0A7S1AIL7-F1
#
_cell.length_a   1.000
_cell.length_b   1.000
_cell.length_c   1.000
_cell.angle_alpha   90.00
_cell.angle_beta   90.00
_cell.angle_gamma   90.00
#
_symmetry.space_group_name_H-M   'P 1'
#
loop_
_entity.id
_entity.type
_entity.pdbx_description
1 polymer ?
#
loop_
_entity_poly.entity_id
_entity_poly.type
_entity_poly.pdbx_seq_one_letter_code
_entity_poly.pdbx_strand_id
1 'polypeptide(L)'
;MDFVQHRIWGKAEPHGRDPSAASSESGDDGETLPVDLRQHLAYNVHYLPEDSSSERVELRLDSDDKGQAPVVEPRTFADEGAHENGTCVPCHFHLTTKGCVKGTACAFCHYSHQRGPTRPCKKKRERCKKTLDMIEQRCDPEQFRETAQELCSQSTYMSTVVRGKLRQQHKELEHPGSIPVPPKQLITL
;
A
#
# COMPACT_ATOMS: atom_id res chain seq x y z
N MET A 1 -18.51 20.24 42.10
CA MET A 1 -17.34 19.41 41.74
C MET A 1 -17.89 18.07 41.29
N ASP A 2 -18.09 17.92 39.99
CA ASP A 2 -18.75 16.75 39.40
C ASP A 2 -17.75 15.61 39.21
N PHE A 3 -18.03 14.47 39.85
CA PHE A 3 -17.18 13.29 39.89
C PHE A 3 -17.60 12.33 38.77
N VAL A 4 -16.78 12.22 37.72
CA VAL A 4 -17.04 11.33 36.58
C VAL A 4 -16.69 9.89 36.98
N GLN A 5 -17.71 9.04 37.16
CA GLN A 5 -17.53 7.60 37.34
C GLN A 5 -17.20 6.93 36.00
N HIS A 6 -15.96 6.45 35.85
CA HIS A 6 -15.60 5.54 34.76
C HIS A 6 -16.09 4.12 35.09
N ARG A 7 -16.98 3.57 34.23
CA ARG A 7 -17.37 2.16 34.27
C ARG A 7 -16.30 1.31 33.59
N ILE A 8 -15.60 0.50 34.38
CA ILE A 8 -14.67 -0.53 33.91
C ILE A 8 -15.49 -1.78 33.58
N TRP A 9 -15.39 -2.27 32.34
CA TRP A 9 -16.15 -3.42 31.86
C TRP A 9 -15.34 -4.72 32.01
N GLY A 10 -15.95 -5.72 32.67
CA GLY A 10 -15.72 -7.15 32.39
C GLY A 10 -14.62 -7.86 33.19
N LYS A 11 -15.04 -8.85 33.99
CA LYS A 11 -14.20 -9.83 34.68
C LYS A 11 -13.64 -10.87 33.70
N ALA A 12 -12.45 -11.38 34.00
CA ALA A 12 -11.86 -12.56 33.36
C ALA A 12 -12.50 -13.84 33.92
N GLU A 13 -12.91 -14.77 33.04
CA GLU A 13 -13.22 -16.15 33.42
C GLU A 13 -12.03 -17.06 33.07
N PRO A 14 -11.55 -17.90 34.00
CA PRO A 14 -10.56 -18.93 33.71
C PRO A 14 -11.27 -20.22 33.31
N HIS A 15 -11.18 -20.62 32.04
CA HIS A 15 -11.54 -21.97 31.62
C HIS A 15 -10.28 -22.83 31.51
N GLY A 16 -10.33 -23.94 32.26
CA GLY A 16 -9.25 -24.87 32.49
C GLY A 16 -8.82 -25.68 31.27
N ARG A 17 -7.67 -26.31 31.45
CA ARG A 17 -7.04 -27.29 30.58
C ARG A 17 -7.87 -28.58 30.52
N ASP A 18 -7.79 -29.27 29.39
CA ASP A 18 -7.49 -30.70 29.37
C ASP A 18 -6.58 -31.04 28.16
N PRO A 19 -5.56 -31.91 28.32
CA PRO A 19 -4.71 -32.39 27.25
C PRO A 19 -5.11 -33.81 26.83
N SER A 20 -5.34 -34.07 25.54
CA SER A 20 -5.09 -35.36 24.86
C SER A 20 -5.73 -35.37 23.47
N ALA A 21 -4.91 -35.44 22.42
CA ALA A 21 -5.13 -36.34 21.29
C ALA A 21 -3.95 -36.25 20.31
N ALA A 22 -3.18 -37.33 20.33
CA ALA A 22 -2.37 -37.94 19.29
C ALA A 22 -2.11 -37.17 17.98
N SER A 23 -0.80 -37.01 17.76
CA SER A 23 -0.11 -36.73 16.52
C SER A 23 -0.57 -37.62 15.35
N SER A 24 -0.73 -37.00 14.19
CA SER A 24 -0.52 -37.65 12.90
C SER A 24 0.25 -36.65 12.04
N GLU A 25 1.54 -36.93 11.93
CA GLU A 25 2.54 -36.11 11.25
C GLU A 25 2.50 -36.50 9.77
N SER A 26 1.73 -35.77 8.98
CA SER A 26 1.88 -35.76 7.53
C SER A 26 2.71 -34.53 7.17
N GLY A 27 3.97 -34.77 6.82
CA GLY A 27 4.87 -33.76 6.26
C GLY A 27 4.30 -33.26 4.93
N ASP A 28 3.75 -32.07 4.98
CA ASP A 28 3.54 -31.18 3.84
C ASP A 28 4.30 -29.91 4.21
N ASP A 29 5.52 -29.80 3.70
CA ASP A 29 6.47 -28.69 3.96
C ASP A 29 6.06 -27.42 3.18
N GLY A 30 4.77 -27.23 2.96
CA GLY A 30 4.19 -25.93 2.62
C GLY A 30 4.22 -25.07 3.87
N GLU A 31 5.33 -24.38 4.11
CA GLU A 31 5.53 -23.42 5.21
C GLU A 31 4.30 -22.53 5.37
N THR A 32 3.43 -22.96 6.28
CA THR A 32 2.16 -22.30 6.50
C THR A 32 2.47 -21.16 7.46
N LEU A 33 2.30 -19.92 6.99
CA LEU A 33 2.52 -18.72 7.81
C LEU A 33 1.95 -18.93 9.22
N PRO A 34 2.67 -18.50 10.29
CA PRO A 34 2.25 -18.72 11.66
C PRO A 34 0.77 -18.38 11.84
N VAL A 35 0.01 -19.27 12.49
CA VAL A 35 -1.46 -19.18 12.61
C VAL A 35 -1.91 -17.80 13.09
N ASP A 36 -1.15 -17.18 14.00
CA ASP A 36 -1.39 -15.82 14.49
C ASP A 36 -1.27 -14.74 13.40
N LEU A 37 -0.31 -14.87 12.49
CA LEU A 37 -0.14 -13.95 11.37
C LEU A 37 -1.27 -14.13 10.36
N ARG A 38 -1.63 -15.38 10.06
CA ARG A 38 -2.77 -15.70 9.17
C ARG A 38 -4.08 -15.16 9.70
N GLN A 39 -4.33 -15.29 11.00
CA GLN A 39 -5.55 -14.78 11.63
C GLN A 39 -5.55 -13.25 11.72
N HIS A 40 -4.38 -12.62 11.93
CA HIS A 40 -4.25 -11.16 11.86
C HIS A 40 -4.49 -10.64 10.44
N LEU A 41 -3.98 -11.32 9.41
CA LEU A 41 -4.29 -11.01 8.02
C LEU A 41 -5.80 -11.16 7.79
N ALA A 42 -6.41 -12.30 8.10
CA ALA A 42 -7.85 -12.51 7.90
C ALA A 42 -8.74 -11.44 8.59
N TYR A 43 -8.42 -11.05 9.83
CA TYR A 43 -9.21 -10.06 10.57
C TYR A 43 -8.98 -8.61 10.11
N ASN A 44 -7.82 -8.30 9.53
CA ASN A 44 -7.53 -6.97 9.00
C ASN A 44 -7.89 -6.80 7.51
N VAL A 45 -8.10 -7.91 6.80
CA VAL A 45 -8.24 -7.99 5.33
C VAL A 45 -9.69 -8.12 4.87
N HIS A 46 -10.67 -8.26 5.78
CA HIS A 46 -12.08 -8.01 5.46
C HIS A 46 -12.33 -6.50 5.24
N TYR A 47 -11.77 -6.00 4.14
CA TYR A 47 -12.14 -4.77 3.49
C TYR A 47 -13.29 -5.15 2.56
N LEU A 48 -14.53 -4.98 3.03
CA LEU A 48 -15.71 -5.20 2.19
C LEU A 48 -15.54 -4.37 0.89
N PRO A 49 -15.59 -5.00 -0.28
CA PRO A 49 -15.73 -4.27 -1.53
C PRO A 49 -17.19 -3.82 -1.60
N GLU A 50 -17.48 -2.61 -1.13
CA GLU A 50 -18.72 -1.94 -1.49
C GLU A 50 -18.39 -1.01 -2.66
N ASP A 51 -18.91 -1.39 -3.83
CA ASP A 51 -18.96 -0.64 -5.08
C ASP A 51 -17.63 -0.14 -5.67
N SER A 52 -16.88 -1.03 -6.31
CA SER A 52 -16.10 -0.61 -7.47
C SER A 52 -15.92 -1.77 -8.44
N SER A 53 -16.88 -1.88 -9.36
CA SER A 53 -16.69 -2.59 -10.62
C SER A 53 -15.56 -1.89 -11.38
N SER A 54 -14.34 -2.40 -11.20
CA SER A 54 -13.18 -1.98 -11.97
C SER A 54 -12.68 -3.23 -12.68
N GLU A 55 -13.01 -3.28 -13.97
CA GLU A 55 -12.61 -4.34 -14.87
C GLU A 55 -11.09 -4.49 -14.86
N ARG A 56 -10.61 -5.74 -14.81
CA ARG A 56 -9.19 -6.06 -14.91
C ARG A 56 -8.68 -5.54 -16.25
N VAL A 57 -7.86 -4.50 -16.22
CA VAL A 57 -7.02 -4.15 -17.36
C VAL A 57 -5.87 -5.15 -17.39
N GLU A 58 -5.90 -6.07 -18.35
CA GLU A 58 -4.76 -6.92 -18.66
C GLU A 58 -3.60 -6.04 -19.15
N LEU A 59 -2.53 -6.00 -18.37
CA LEU A 59 -1.28 -5.36 -18.77
C LEU A 59 -0.59 -6.25 -19.80
N ARG A 60 -0.74 -5.90 -21.09
CA ARG A 60 0.12 -6.41 -22.16
C ARG A 60 1.48 -5.73 -22.04
N LEU A 61 2.51 -6.55 -21.80
CA LEU A 61 3.91 -6.18 -21.89
C LEU A 61 4.37 -6.55 -23.30
N ASP A 62 4.42 -5.59 -24.20
CA ASP A 62 4.99 -5.76 -25.53
C ASP A 62 6.44 -5.26 -25.55
N SER A 63 7.33 -6.12 -26.05
CA SER A 63 8.79 -6.03 -26.06
C SER A 63 9.38 -5.08 -27.11
N ASP A 64 10.52 -4.51 -26.72
CA ASP A 64 11.70 -4.12 -27.52
C ASP A 64 11.51 -3.37 -28.85
N ASP A 65 11.42 -2.04 -28.78
CA ASP A 65 11.80 -1.14 -29.88
C ASP A 65 13.06 -0.32 -29.51
N LYS A 66 14.03 -0.37 -30.42
CA LYS A 66 15.39 0.11 -30.26
C LYS A 66 15.63 1.20 -31.29
N GLY A 67 15.38 2.48 -30.97
CA GLY A 67 15.72 3.55 -31.91
C GLY A 67 15.38 4.98 -31.49
N GLN A 68 16.42 5.81 -31.38
CA GLN A 68 16.43 7.28 -31.34
C GLN A 68 15.82 7.97 -30.11
N ALA A 69 16.64 8.70 -29.35
CA ALA A 69 16.19 9.63 -28.32
C ALA A 69 15.65 10.91 -28.99
N PRO A 70 14.33 11.20 -28.94
CA PRO A 70 13.80 12.45 -29.45
C PRO A 70 14.11 13.59 -28.47
N VAL A 71 14.35 14.77 -29.02
CA VAL A 71 14.45 16.04 -28.30
C VAL A 71 13.18 16.20 -27.47
N VAL A 72 13.30 16.16 -26.14
CA VAL A 72 12.14 16.11 -25.23
C VAL A 72 11.60 17.53 -25.07
N GLU A 73 10.73 17.95 -26.00
CA GLU A 73 9.85 19.09 -25.82
C GLU A 73 9.09 18.93 -24.47
N PRO A 74 8.78 20.02 -23.75
CA PRO A 74 8.11 19.95 -22.46
C PRO A 74 6.78 19.20 -22.61
N ARG A 75 6.74 17.95 -22.12
CA ARG A 75 5.56 17.09 -22.20
C ARG A 75 4.46 17.70 -21.34
N THR A 76 3.56 18.44 -21.95
CA THR A 76 2.33 18.90 -21.32
C THR A 76 1.35 17.74 -21.32
N PHE A 77 0.97 17.25 -20.14
CA PHE A 77 -0.04 16.19 -19.99
C PHE A 77 -1.47 16.74 -20.12
N ALA A 78 -1.62 17.98 -20.60
CA ALA A 78 -2.89 18.68 -20.78
C ALA A 78 -3.38 18.66 -22.23
N ASP A 79 -2.66 17.98 -23.12
CA ASP A 79 -3.02 17.87 -24.53
C ASP A 79 -4.19 16.90 -24.77
N GLU A 80 -5.00 17.19 -25.79
CA GLU A 80 -6.15 16.37 -26.20
C GLU A 80 -5.73 14.96 -26.60
N GLY A 81 -4.65 14.81 -27.38
CA GLY A 81 -4.17 13.49 -27.80
C GLY A 81 -3.69 12.65 -26.61
N ALA A 82 -3.08 13.28 -25.59
CA ALA A 82 -2.72 12.57 -24.36
C ALA A 82 -3.96 12.12 -23.57
N HIS A 83 -5.03 12.92 -23.58
CA HIS A 83 -6.29 12.59 -22.94
C HIS A 83 -7.02 11.45 -23.63
N GLU A 84 -7.18 11.52 -24.96
CA GLU A 84 -7.82 10.49 -25.77
C GLU A 84 -7.09 9.14 -25.67
N ASN A 85 -5.76 9.18 -25.61
CA ASN A 85 -4.93 7.98 -25.42
C ASN A 85 -4.90 7.48 -23.96
N GLY A 86 -5.55 8.16 -23.00
CA GLY A 86 -5.56 7.78 -21.59
C GLY A 86 -4.21 7.91 -20.87
N THR A 87 -3.23 8.59 -21.46
CA THR A 87 -1.88 8.76 -20.91
C THR A 87 -1.69 10.10 -20.18
N CYS A 88 -2.70 10.96 -20.23
CA CYS A 88 -2.71 12.22 -19.51
C CYS A 88 -2.74 12.03 -17.98
N VAL A 89 -2.35 13.09 -17.25
CA VAL A 89 -2.38 13.11 -15.79
C VAL A 89 -3.43 14.14 -15.35
N PRO A 90 -4.51 13.73 -14.66
CA PRO A 90 -5.58 14.62 -14.25
C PRO A 90 -5.08 15.69 -13.28
N CYS A 91 -5.48 16.93 -13.50
CA CYS A 91 -5.21 18.03 -12.59
C CYS A 91 -6.01 17.87 -11.30
N HIS A 92 -5.30 17.77 -10.19
CA HIS A 92 -5.92 17.62 -8.87
C HIS A 92 -6.83 18.79 -8.50
N PHE A 93 -6.54 20.00 -9.00
CA PHE A 93 -7.24 21.23 -8.60
C PHE A 93 -8.40 21.61 -9.52
N HIS A 94 -8.48 21.06 -10.73
CA HIS A 94 -9.48 21.46 -11.73
C HIS A 94 -10.91 21.29 -11.21
N LEU A 95 -11.21 20.14 -10.59
CA LEU A 95 -12.53 19.80 -10.04
C LEU A 95 -12.75 20.28 -8.59
N THR A 96 -11.85 21.10 -8.03
CA THR A 96 -12.02 21.65 -6.69
C THR A 96 -12.87 22.92 -6.73
N THR A 97 -13.50 23.29 -5.62
CA THR A 97 -14.35 24.51 -5.53
C THR A 97 -13.60 25.79 -5.89
N LYS A 98 -12.28 25.81 -5.65
CA LYS A 98 -11.41 26.95 -5.99
C LYS A 98 -10.88 26.91 -7.42
N GLY A 99 -11.00 25.77 -8.10
CA GLY A 99 -10.42 25.53 -9.42
C GLY A 99 -8.88 25.50 -9.42
N CYS A 100 -8.32 25.22 -10.60
CA CYS A 100 -6.87 25.23 -10.81
C CYS A 100 -6.39 26.67 -11.04
N VAL A 101 -5.51 27.17 -10.17
CA VAL A 101 -4.93 28.52 -10.28
C VAL A 101 -4.09 28.74 -11.53
N LYS A 102 -3.58 27.66 -12.14
CA LYS A 102 -2.74 27.72 -13.35
C LYS A 102 -3.56 27.87 -14.64
N GLY A 103 -4.88 27.68 -14.59
CA GLY A 103 -5.77 27.81 -15.75
C GLY A 103 -5.25 27.01 -16.97
N THR A 104 -5.16 27.66 -18.12
CA THR A 104 -4.65 27.08 -19.38
C THR A 104 -3.15 26.80 -19.38
N ALA A 105 -2.38 27.42 -18.47
CA ALA A 105 -0.95 27.14 -18.29
C ALA A 105 -0.69 25.93 -17.37
N CYS A 106 -1.74 25.20 -16.97
CA CYS A 106 -1.59 23.98 -16.19
C CYS A 106 -1.01 22.86 -17.07
N ALA A 107 0.10 22.26 -16.64
CA ALA A 107 0.69 21.11 -17.33
C ALA A 107 -0.09 19.79 -17.13
N PHE A 108 -1.21 19.83 -16.39
CA PHE A 108 -2.05 18.67 -16.09
C PHE A 108 -3.40 18.79 -16.78
N CYS A 109 -3.98 17.63 -17.08
CA CYS A 109 -5.23 17.51 -17.80
C CYS A 109 -6.41 18.13 -17.05
N HIS A 110 -7.16 18.98 -17.74
CA HIS A 110 -8.39 19.61 -17.24
C HIS A 110 -9.65 18.96 -17.82
N TYR A 111 -9.54 17.92 -18.65
CA TYR A 111 -10.69 17.18 -19.15
C TYR A 111 -11.38 16.40 -18.02
N SER A 112 -12.61 15.94 -18.29
CA SER A 112 -13.37 15.17 -17.32
C SER A 112 -12.70 13.81 -17.08
N HIS A 113 -12.39 13.54 -15.81
CA HIS A 113 -11.81 12.27 -15.38
C HIS A 113 -12.66 11.66 -14.28
N GLN A 114 -12.77 10.34 -14.28
CA GLN A 114 -13.21 9.62 -13.10
C GLN A 114 -12.24 9.93 -11.96
N ARG A 115 -12.79 10.30 -10.80
CA ARG A 115 -11.96 10.53 -9.63
C ARG A 115 -11.25 9.23 -9.28
N GLY A 116 -9.92 9.27 -9.32
CA GLY A 116 -9.10 8.15 -8.84
C GLY A 116 -9.41 7.81 -7.39
N PRO A 117 -8.99 6.62 -6.92
CA PRO A 117 -9.24 6.19 -5.55
C PRO A 117 -8.76 7.24 -4.56
N THR A 118 -9.65 7.62 -3.64
CA THR A 118 -9.32 8.62 -2.63
C THR A 118 -8.17 8.12 -1.77
N ARG A 119 -7.26 9.04 -1.40
CA ARG A 119 -6.16 8.70 -0.52
C ARG A 119 -6.72 8.16 0.80
N PRO A 120 -6.30 6.97 1.26
CA PRO A 120 -6.76 6.43 2.53
C PRO A 120 -6.56 7.40 3.71
N CYS A 121 -7.51 7.36 4.65
CA CYS A 121 -7.43 8.12 5.90
C CYS A 121 -6.16 7.75 6.71
N LYS A 122 -5.74 8.64 7.62
CA LYS A 122 -4.50 8.48 8.40
C LYS A 122 -4.46 7.13 9.13
N LYS A 123 -5.53 6.76 9.84
CA LYS A 123 -5.64 5.49 10.58
C LYS A 123 -5.46 4.27 9.69
N LYS A 124 -6.04 4.27 8.48
CA LYS A 124 -5.88 3.18 7.51
C LYS A 124 -4.44 3.07 7.02
N ARG A 125 -3.78 4.21 6.74
CA ARG A 125 -2.37 4.21 6.33
C ARG A 125 -1.45 3.65 7.41
N GLU A 126 -1.67 4.03 8.67
CA GLU A 126 -0.89 3.55 9.81
C GLU A 126 -1.08 2.05 10.00
N ARG A 127 -2.32 1.53 9.89
CA ARG A 127 -2.59 0.09 9.95
C ARG A 127 -1.82 -0.67 8.87
N CYS A 128 -1.88 -0.23 7.61
CA CYS A 128 -1.17 -0.91 6.51
C CYS A 128 0.35 -0.95 6.74
N LYS A 129 0.94 0.15 7.23
CA LYS A 129 2.37 0.19 7.57
C LYS A 129 2.69 -0.79 8.71
N LYS A 130 1.92 -0.75 9.79
CA LYS A 130 2.12 -1.63 10.96
C LYS A 130 1.99 -3.11 10.60
N THR A 131 1.07 -3.47 9.71
CA THR A 131 0.95 -4.85 9.21
C THR A 131 2.21 -5.28 8.47
N LEU A 132 2.75 -4.44 7.58
CA LEU A 132 3.98 -4.76 6.86
C LEU A 132 5.20 -4.83 7.77
N ASP A 133 5.36 -3.89 8.69
CA ASP A 133 6.48 -3.89 9.65
C ASP A 133 6.43 -5.14 10.55
N MET A 134 5.24 -5.62 10.91
CA MET A 134 5.09 -6.86 11.69
C MET A 134 5.47 -8.10 10.88
N ILE A 135 5.14 -8.17 9.58
CA ILE A 135 5.54 -9.30 8.72
C ILE A 135 7.05 -9.27 8.53
N GLU A 136 7.64 -8.10 8.27
CA GLU A 136 9.09 -7.92 8.13
C GLU A 136 9.86 -8.37 9.38
N GLN A 137 9.32 -8.13 10.57
CA GLN A 137 9.96 -8.53 11.83
C GLN A 137 9.86 -10.03 12.14
N ARG A 138 8.91 -10.75 11.53
CA ARG A 138 8.57 -12.13 11.89
C ARG A 138 8.95 -13.17 10.84
N CYS A 139 9.11 -12.74 9.60
CA CYS A 139 9.37 -13.62 8.46
C CYS A 139 10.81 -13.43 7.98
N ASP A 140 11.42 -14.50 7.49
CA ASP A 140 12.68 -14.41 6.76
C ASP A 140 12.52 -13.59 5.46
N PRO A 141 13.60 -13.03 4.89
CA PRO A 141 13.51 -12.15 3.73
C PRO A 141 12.76 -12.73 2.52
N GLU A 142 12.83 -14.05 2.31
CA GLU A 142 12.13 -14.74 1.23
C GLU A 142 10.62 -14.84 1.51
N GLN A 143 10.23 -15.33 2.68
CA GLN A 143 8.84 -15.39 3.14
C GLN A 143 8.19 -14.00 3.20
N PHE A 144 8.94 -12.97 3.59
CA PHE A 144 8.49 -11.59 3.57
C PHE A 144 8.12 -11.14 2.15
N ARG A 145 8.96 -11.43 1.15
CA ARG A 145 8.70 -11.06 -0.25
C ARG A 145 7.42 -11.70 -0.77
N GLU A 146 7.23 -12.99 -0.50
CA GLU A 146 6.03 -13.73 -0.91
C GLU A 146 4.76 -13.18 -0.24
N THR A 147 4.77 -13.07 1.10
CA THR A 147 3.64 -12.55 1.86
C THR A 147 3.30 -11.10 1.46
N ALA A 148 4.32 -10.27 1.22
CA ALA A 148 4.13 -8.91 0.78
C ALA A 148 3.53 -8.83 -0.64
N GLN A 149 3.85 -9.78 -1.52
CA GLN A 149 3.24 -9.88 -2.85
C GLN A 149 1.77 -10.28 -2.75
N GLU A 150 1.40 -11.22 -1.87
CA GLU A 150 0.00 -11.56 -1.61
C GLU A 150 -0.79 -10.34 -1.10
N LEU A 151 -0.22 -9.59 -0.15
CA LEU A 151 -0.78 -8.34 0.36
C LEU A 151 -1.01 -7.27 -0.72
N CYS A 152 -0.21 -7.25 -1.78
CA CYS A 152 -0.41 -6.32 -2.90
C CYS A 152 -1.75 -6.54 -3.60
N SER A 153 -2.24 -7.78 -3.66
CA SER A 153 -3.50 -8.12 -4.32
C SER A 153 -4.73 -7.60 -3.57
N GLN A 154 -4.59 -7.36 -2.27
CA GLN A 154 -5.72 -7.01 -1.40
C GLN A 154 -6.13 -5.54 -1.50
N SER A 155 -5.21 -4.63 -1.82
CA SER A 155 -5.57 -3.23 -2.08
C SER A 155 -4.49 -2.45 -2.83
N THR A 156 -4.92 -1.46 -3.62
CA THR A 156 -4.03 -0.54 -4.35
C THR A 156 -3.05 0.21 -3.43
N TYR A 157 -3.52 0.62 -2.24
CA TYR A 157 -2.66 1.30 -1.28
C TYR A 157 -1.63 0.34 -0.68
N MET A 158 -2.03 -0.88 -0.29
CA MET A 158 -1.09 -1.87 0.22
C MET A 158 -0.01 -2.19 -0.81
N SER A 159 -0.39 -2.37 -2.08
CA SER A 159 0.56 -2.54 -3.18
C SER A 159 1.57 -1.39 -3.27
N THR A 160 1.11 -0.14 -3.13
CA THR A 160 2.00 1.03 -3.14
C THR A 160 2.99 1.02 -1.98
N VAL A 161 2.53 0.66 -0.77
CA VAL A 161 3.38 0.61 0.43
C VAL A 161 4.39 -0.54 0.33
N VAL A 162 3.94 -1.74 -0.06
CA VAL A 162 4.81 -2.92 -0.28
C VAL A 162 5.90 -2.60 -1.29
N ARG A 163 5.53 -2.08 -2.48
CA ARG A 163 6.50 -1.70 -3.51
C ARG A 163 7.48 -0.64 -2.99
N GLY A 164 7.02 0.26 -2.13
CA GLY A 164 7.89 1.23 -1.44
C GLY A 164 8.93 0.55 -0.56
N LYS A 165 8.52 -0.42 0.24
CA LYS A 165 9.38 -1.17 1.16
C LYS A 165 10.39 -2.05 0.41
N LEU A 166 9.97 -2.79 -0.60
CA LEU A 166 10.85 -3.63 -1.42
C LEU A 166 11.94 -2.82 -2.13
N ARG A 167 11.60 -1.63 -2.66
CA ARG A 167 12.60 -0.71 -3.22
C ARG A 167 13.60 -0.20 -2.19
N GLN A 168 13.17 -0.01 -0.94
CA GLN A 168 14.07 0.41 0.13
C GLN A 168 15.06 -0.70 0.48
N GLN A 169 14.59 -1.94 0.64
CA GLN A 169 15.44 -3.10 0.89
C GLN A 169 16.47 -3.31 -0.24
N HIS A 170 16.06 -3.14 -1.52
CA HIS A 170 16.98 -3.22 -2.64
C HIS A 170 18.12 -2.18 -2.55
N LYS A 171 17.79 -0.94 -2.18
CA LYS A 171 18.79 0.13 -2.01
C LYS A 171 19.77 -0.16 -0.87
N GLU A 172 19.29 -0.77 0.21
CA GLU A 172 20.12 -1.16 1.36
C GLU A 172 21.09 -2.29 0.99
N LEU A 173 20.68 -3.25 0.14
CA LEU A 173 21.55 -4.30 -0.38
C LEU A 173 22.58 -3.79 -1.39
N GLU A 174 22.23 -2.82 -2.24
CA GLU A 174 23.14 -2.25 -3.24
C GLU A 174 24.22 -1.34 -2.64
N HIS A 175 24.06 -0.87 -1.40
CA HIS A 175 25.04 0.00 -0.72
C HIS A 175 25.44 -0.54 0.67
N PRO A 176 26.19 -1.67 0.74
CA PRO A 176 26.59 -2.31 2.00
C PRO A 176 27.57 -1.50 2.89
N GLY A 177 27.79 -0.22 2.60
CA GLY A 177 28.68 0.67 3.36
C GLY A 177 28.17 2.10 3.54
N SER A 178 26.91 2.41 3.17
CA SER A 178 26.38 3.74 3.45
C SER A 178 26.00 3.85 4.93
N ILE A 179 26.66 4.77 5.64
CA ILE A 179 26.40 5.07 7.05
C ILE A 179 24.90 5.40 7.19
N PRO A 180 24.17 4.78 8.13
CA PRO A 180 22.76 5.09 8.33
C PRO A 180 22.61 6.59 8.58
N VAL A 181 21.93 7.28 7.66
CA VAL A 181 21.70 8.72 7.78
C VAL A 181 20.81 8.90 9.01
N PRO A 182 21.28 9.60 10.06
CA PRO A 182 20.49 9.75 11.27
C PRO A 182 19.17 10.44 10.93
N PRO A 183 18.06 10.08 11.61
CA PRO A 183 16.78 10.74 11.42
C PRO A 183 16.98 12.24 11.58
N LYS A 184 16.53 13.02 10.60
CA LYS A 184 16.60 14.49 10.62
C LYS A 184 15.96 14.95 11.94
N GLN A 185 16.78 15.36 12.91
CA GLN A 185 16.24 15.95 14.12
C GLN A 185 15.50 17.21 13.69
N LEU A 186 14.18 17.19 13.91
CA LEU A 186 13.34 18.35 13.71
C LEU A 186 13.84 19.42 14.67
N ILE A 187 14.44 20.47 14.10
CA ILE A 187 14.81 21.66 14.86
C ILE A 187 13.50 22.31 15.28
N THR A 188 13.12 22.11 16.53
CA THR A 188 12.04 22.85 17.18
C THR A 188 12.58 24.26 17.45
N LEU A 189 12.05 25.25 16.74
CA LEU A 189 12.30 26.68 16.99
C LEU A 189 11.37 27.20 18.09
#